data_AF-A0A174JKE4-F1
#
_entry.id   AF-A0A174JKE4-F1
#
_cell.length_a   1.000
_cell.length_b   1.000
_cell.length_c   1.000
_cell.angle_alpha   90.00
_cell.angle_beta   90.00
_cell.angle_gamma   90.00
#
_symmetry.space_group_name_H-M   'P 1'
#
loop_
_entity.id
_entity.type
_entity.pdbx_description
1 polymer ?
#
loop_
_entity_poly.entity_id
_entity_poly.type
_entity_poly.pdbx_seq_one_letter_code
_entity_poly.pdbx_strand_id
1 'polypeptide(L)'
;MYTIGQVAEMFGLPASTLRYYDKQGLFPGLERASGIRRFSDTELEALRVIECLKKAGMEIKDIRLFMEWCAEGPSTYPKRKAMFEERKAHMESEIVNMNRALDMLKFKCWYYEQAIQDGNEDRVKALIPDNLPEEIKDTYDNAHTQ
;
A
#
# COMPACT_ATOMS: atom_id res chain seq x y z
N MET A 1 -6.08 -22.93 16.04
CA MET A 1 -4.68 -23.16 15.65
C MET A 1 -4.61 -23.67 14.22
N TYR A 2 -3.87 -22.99 13.36
CA TYR A 2 -3.73 -23.23 11.93
C TYR A 2 -2.32 -23.73 11.61
N THR A 3 -2.19 -24.60 10.61
CA THR A 3 -0.90 -24.96 10.03
C THR A 3 -0.39 -23.85 9.11
N ILE A 4 0.91 -23.85 8.84
CA ILE A 4 1.50 -22.91 7.87
C ILE A 4 0.87 -23.02 6.46
N GLY A 5 0.42 -24.22 6.06
CA GLY A 5 -0.25 -24.42 4.77
C GLY A 5 -1.62 -23.75 4.72
N GLN A 6 -2.41 -23.89 5.80
CA GLN A 6 -3.70 -23.21 5.91
C GLN A 6 -3.54 -21.68 5.92
N VAL A 7 -2.57 -21.16 6.67
CA VAL A 7 -2.32 -19.72 6.69
C VAL A 7 -1.82 -19.21 5.33
N ALA A 8 -0.95 -19.98 4.67
CA ALA A 8 -0.49 -19.67 3.31
C ALA A 8 -1.66 -19.52 2.34
N GLU A 9 -2.61 -20.44 2.37
CA GLU A 9 -3.83 -20.39 1.55
C GLU A 9 -4.73 -19.20 1.93
N MET A 10 -5.00 -18.99 3.22
CA MET A 10 -5.86 -17.91 3.72
C MET A 10 -5.36 -16.51 3.33
N PHE A 11 -4.04 -16.31 3.30
CA PHE A 11 -3.41 -15.02 3.00
C PHE A 11 -2.88 -14.92 1.57
N GLY A 12 -3.00 -15.98 0.76
CA GLY A 12 -2.45 -16.03 -0.59
C GLY A 12 -0.92 -15.88 -0.61
N LEU A 13 -0.23 -16.36 0.43
CA LEU A 13 1.22 -16.24 0.59
C LEU A 13 1.90 -17.60 0.41
N PRO A 14 3.07 -17.67 -0.24
CA PRO A 14 3.89 -18.87 -0.21
C PRO A 14 4.24 -19.25 1.24
N ALA A 15 4.18 -20.54 1.56
CA ALA A 15 4.60 -21.02 2.88
C ALA A 15 6.07 -20.66 3.20
N SER A 16 6.92 -20.48 2.17
CA SER A 16 8.29 -19.97 2.32
C SER A 16 8.34 -18.54 2.86
N THR A 17 7.40 -17.67 2.45
CA THR A 17 7.27 -16.29 2.99
C THR A 17 6.93 -16.32 4.47
N LEU A 18 5.99 -17.16 4.89
CA LEU A 18 5.64 -17.32 6.31
C LEU A 18 6.83 -17.87 7.13
N ARG A 19 7.60 -18.81 6.58
CA ARG A 19 8.85 -19.29 7.21
C ARG A 19 9.90 -18.19 7.30
N TYR A 20 9.99 -17.36 6.26
CA TYR A 20 10.90 -16.21 6.24
C TYR A 20 10.52 -15.19 7.32
N TYR A 21 9.24 -14.83 7.44
CA TYR A 21 8.76 -13.93 8.50
C TYR A 21 9.04 -14.46 9.91
N ASP A 22 8.79 -15.75 10.15
CA ASP A 22 9.18 -16.40 11.42
C ASP A 22 10.69 -16.32 11.65
N LYS A 23 11.51 -16.61 10.64
CA LYS A 23 12.98 -16.50 10.74
C LYS A 23 13.44 -15.06 11.03
N GLN A 24 12.72 -14.05 10.53
CA GLN A 24 12.98 -12.64 10.81
C GLN A 24 12.45 -12.19 12.17
N GLY A 25 11.84 -13.08 12.97
CA GLY A 25 11.35 -12.76 14.31
C GLY A 25 10.02 -12.00 14.33
N LEU A 26 9.25 -12.04 13.23
CA LEU A 26 7.96 -11.33 13.17
C LEU A 26 6.85 -12.02 13.97
N PHE A 27 7.07 -13.24 14.45
CA PHE A 27 6.13 -13.98 15.29
C PHE A 27 6.78 -14.44 16.61
N PRO A 28 7.05 -13.52 17.55
CA PRO A 28 7.78 -13.85 18.78
C PRO A 28 7.05 -14.86 19.68
N GLY A 29 5.73 -15.02 19.54
CA GLY A 29 4.91 -15.98 20.29
C GLY A 29 4.56 -17.27 19.54
N LEU A 30 5.12 -17.51 18.35
CA LEU A 30 4.68 -18.62 17.49
C LEU A 30 4.97 -19.98 18.12
N GLU A 31 3.90 -20.69 18.48
CA GLU A 31 4.01 -22.02 19.06
C GLU A 31 4.38 -23.09 18.03
N ARG A 32 5.01 -24.16 18.52
CA ARG A 32 5.30 -25.36 17.74
C ARG A 32 4.68 -26.57 18.40
N ALA A 33 3.68 -27.17 17.73
CA ALA A 33 3.12 -28.45 18.15
C ALA A 33 3.80 -29.57 17.36
N SER A 34 4.48 -30.48 18.07
CA SER A 34 5.24 -31.59 17.47
C SER A 34 6.27 -31.14 16.42
N GLY A 35 6.95 -30.02 16.68
CA GLY A 35 7.95 -29.42 15.77
C GLY A 35 7.35 -28.63 14.60
N ILE A 36 6.02 -28.60 14.44
CA ILE A 36 5.32 -27.89 13.36
C ILE A 36 4.76 -26.57 13.89
N ARG A 37 5.00 -25.48 13.16
CA ARG A 37 4.45 -24.14 13.46
C ARG A 37 2.93 -24.18 13.52
N ARG A 38 2.36 -23.61 14.58
CA ARG A 38 0.92 -23.44 14.77
C ARG A 38 0.63 -21.96 14.97
N PHE A 39 -0.25 -21.43 14.13
CA PHE A 39 -0.69 -20.05 14.17
C PHE A 39 -2.02 -19.99 14.90
N SER A 40 -2.12 -19.19 15.95
CA SER A 40 -3.40 -18.84 16.59
C SER A 40 -4.02 -17.65 15.87
N ASP A 41 -5.22 -17.25 16.28
CA ASP A 41 -5.87 -16.04 15.78
C ASP A 41 -5.01 -14.79 16.05
N THR A 42 -4.23 -14.78 17.13
CA THR A 42 -3.27 -13.71 17.44
C THR A 42 -2.22 -13.56 16.34
N GLU A 43 -1.64 -14.66 15.87
CA GLU A 43 -0.66 -14.61 14.79
C GLU A 43 -1.31 -14.27 13.44
N LEU A 44 -2.57 -14.62 13.23
CA LEU A 44 -3.30 -14.21 12.03
C LEU A 44 -3.51 -12.70 12.00
N GLU A 45 -3.92 -12.09 13.12
CA GLU A 45 -4.07 -10.64 13.23
C GLU A 45 -2.72 -9.93 13.11
N ALA A 46 -1.66 -10.47 13.72
CA ALA A 46 -0.30 -9.96 13.51
C ALA A 46 0.10 -10.01 12.03
N LEU A 47 -0.20 -11.10 11.33
CA LEU A 47 0.08 -11.23 9.90
C LEU A 47 -0.71 -10.23 9.04
N ARG A 48 -1.97 -9.92 9.38
CA ARG A 48 -2.74 -8.85 8.70
C ARG A 48 -2.03 -7.51 8.81
N VAL A 49 -1.54 -7.17 10.01
CA VAL A 49 -0.80 -5.93 10.25
C VAL A 49 0.52 -5.93 9.49
N ILE A 50 1.30 -7.01 9.56
CA ILE A 50 2.57 -7.16 8.83
C ILE A 50 2.37 -6.94 7.32
N GLU A 51 1.37 -7.60 6.73
CA GLU A 51 1.09 -7.44 5.30
C GLU A 51 0.59 -6.04 4.95
N CYS A 52 -0.18 -5.40 5.83
CA CYS A 52 -0.60 -4.01 5.66
C CYS A 52 0.61 -3.06 5.67
N LEU A 53 1.50 -3.17 6.66
CA LEU A 53 2.69 -2.33 6.78
C LEU A 53 3.66 -2.55 5.60
N LYS A 54 3.81 -3.79 5.15
CA LYS A 54 4.61 -4.12 3.96
C LYS A 54 4.03 -3.49 2.70
N LYS A 55 2.72 -3.60 2.47
CA LYS A 55 2.03 -2.94 1.35
C LYS A 55 2.11 -1.43 1.45
N ALA A 56 2.08 -0.91 2.68
CA ALA A 56 2.29 0.49 2.94
C ALA A 56 3.71 0.91 2.60
N GLY A 57 4.69 0.01 2.39
CA GLY A 57 6.06 0.30 1.98
C GLY A 57 7.09 0.25 3.11
N MET A 58 6.76 -0.36 4.25
CA MET A 58 7.72 -0.57 5.33
C MET A 58 8.65 -1.76 5.07
N GLU A 59 9.90 -1.58 5.43
CA GLU A 59 10.91 -2.63 5.40
C GLU A 59 10.68 -3.65 6.53
N ILE A 60 11.07 -4.90 6.28
CA ILE A 60 10.91 -6.00 7.26
C ILE A 60 11.61 -5.70 8.59
N LYS A 61 12.74 -4.96 8.55
CA LYS A 61 13.46 -4.54 9.76
C LYS A 61 12.62 -3.62 10.67
N ASP A 62 11.83 -2.73 10.09
CA ASP A 62 11.03 -1.74 10.82
C ASP A 62 9.73 -2.40 11.33
N ILE A 63 9.18 -3.31 10.55
CA ILE A 63 8.07 -4.18 10.99
C ILE A 63 8.51 -5.05 12.17
N ARG A 64 9.74 -5.60 12.15
CA ARG A 64 10.27 -6.35 13.29
C ARG A 64 10.37 -5.49 14.54
N LEU A 65 10.88 -4.27 14.43
CA LEU A 65 10.95 -3.34 15.56
C LEU A 65 9.55 -3.03 16.14
N PHE A 66 8.55 -2.89 15.26
CA PHE A 66 7.16 -2.77 15.70
C PHE A 66 6.67 -4.00 16.47
N MET A 67 7.02 -5.21 16.02
CA MET A 67 6.67 -6.46 16.74
C MET A 67 7.39 -6.57 18.09
N GLU A 68 8.63 -6.11 18.20
CA GLU A 68 9.36 -6.03 19.47
C GLU A 68 8.68 -5.06 20.44
N TRP A 69 8.26 -3.88 19.96
CA TRP A 69 7.46 -2.96 20.77
C TRP A 69 6.15 -3.58 21.22
N CYS A 70 5.49 -4.35 20.34
CA CYS A 70 4.30 -5.13 20.67
C CYS A 70 4.51 -6.03 21.88
N ALA A 71 5.61 -6.78 21.89
CA ALA A 71 5.99 -7.66 22.99
C ALA A 71 6.37 -6.90 24.28
N GLU A 72 6.97 -5.71 24.19
CA GLU A 72 7.30 -4.86 25.35
C GLU A 72 6.04 -4.35 26.08
N GLY A 73 4.91 -4.27 25.37
CA GLY A 73 3.63 -3.91 25.98
C GLY A 73 3.36 -2.40 26.06
N PRO A 74 2.52 -1.94 27.00
CA PRO A 74 1.94 -0.58 26.98
C PRO A 74 2.93 0.59 26.99
N SER A 75 4.15 0.39 27.49
CA SER A 75 5.21 1.41 27.50
C SER A 75 5.54 1.95 26.11
N THR A 76 5.30 1.16 25.06
CA THR A 76 5.66 1.52 23.68
C THR A 76 4.50 2.07 22.87
N TYR A 77 3.29 2.21 23.42
CA TYR A 77 2.15 2.76 22.69
C TYR A 77 2.44 4.11 22.01
N PRO A 78 3.13 5.08 22.64
CA PRO A 78 3.48 6.33 21.96
C PRO A 78 4.37 6.11 20.73
N LYS A 79 5.36 5.19 20.81
CA LYS A 79 6.27 4.87 19.69
C LYS A 79 5.52 4.22 18.54
N ARG A 80 4.65 3.25 18.84
CA ARG A 80 3.84 2.55 17.84
C ARG A 80 2.89 3.52 17.13
N LYS A 81 2.21 4.37 17.90
CA LYS A 81 1.31 5.38 17.34
C LYS A 81 2.05 6.35 16.41
N ALA A 82 3.19 6.89 16.84
CA ALA A 82 3.99 7.80 16.03
C ALA A 82 4.42 7.15 14.70
N MET A 83 4.84 5.88 14.71
CA MET A 83 5.19 5.15 13.49
C MET A 83 4.00 5.03 12.53
N PHE A 84 2.80 4.69 13.03
CA PHE A 84 1.60 4.62 12.19
C PHE A 84 1.19 5.99 11.64
N GLU A 85 1.31 7.07 12.43
CA GLU A 85 1.01 8.42 11.98
C GLU A 85 1.98 8.89 10.89
N GLU A 86 3.28 8.62 11.05
CA GLU A 86 4.29 8.89 10.02
C GLU A 86 4.00 8.12 8.73
N ARG A 87 3.74 6.81 8.83
CA ARG A 87 3.44 6.00 7.64
C ARG A 87 2.13 6.42 6.97
N LYS A 88 1.12 6.78 7.77
CA LYS A 88 -0.15 7.31 7.26
C LYS A 88 0.09 8.60 6.46
N ALA A 89 0.81 9.57 7.02
CA ALA A 89 1.09 10.83 6.33
C ALA A 89 1.86 10.62 5.03
N HIS A 90 2.84 9.70 5.02
CA HIS A 90 3.53 9.30 3.80
C HIS A 90 2.58 8.70 2.77
N MET A 91 1.70 7.78 3.15
CA MET A 91 0.72 7.20 2.22
C MET A 91 -0.27 8.22 1.67
N GLU A 92 -0.75 9.14 2.51
CA GLU A 92 -1.65 10.23 2.06
C GLU A 92 -0.95 11.12 1.03
N SER A 93 0.33 11.44 1.23
CA SER A 93 1.14 12.17 0.24
C SER A 93 1.29 11.38 -1.06
N GLU A 94 1.56 10.07 -0.99
CA GLU A 94 1.70 9.23 -2.18
C GLU A 94 0.36 9.12 -2.94
N ILE A 95 -0.77 9.07 -2.25
CA ILE A 95 -2.10 9.10 -2.88
C ILE A 95 -2.31 10.39 -3.66
N VAL A 96 -1.92 11.54 -3.12
CA VAL A 96 -1.98 12.82 -3.83
C VAL A 96 -1.14 12.78 -5.10
N ASN A 97 0.10 12.29 -5.00
CA ASN A 97 1.01 12.15 -6.15
C ASN A 97 0.45 11.18 -7.23
N MET A 98 -0.06 10.04 -6.81
CA MET A 98 -0.66 9.03 -7.70
C MET A 98 -1.93 9.55 -8.37
N ASN A 99 -2.78 10.29 -7.65
CA ASN A 99 -3.97 10.90 -8.22
C ASN A 99 -3.63 11.98 -9.26
N ARG A 100 -2.57 12.77 -9.01
CA ARG A 100 -2.06 13.72 -10.02
C ARG A 100 -1.59 13.02 -11.29
N ALA A 101 -0.83 11.93 -11.14
CA ALA A 101 -0.41 11.11 -12.28
C ALA A 101 -1.62 10.51 -13.03
N LEU A 102 -2.62 10.02 -12.28
CA LEU A 102 -3.86 9.51 -12.84
C LEU A 102 -4.63 10.60 -13.61
N ASP A 103 -4.67 11.83 -13.11
CA ASP A 103 -5.35 12.94 -13.79
C ASP A 103 -4.65 13.31 -15.11
N MET A 104 -3.31 13.27 -15.17
CA MET A 104 -2.58 13.39 -16.44
C MET A 104 -2.96 12.27 -17.42
N LEU A 105 -3.07 11.03 -16.94
CA LEU A 105 -3.47 9.90 -17.78
C LEU A 105 -4.90 10.08 -18.31
N LYS A 106 -5.86 10.48 -17.47
CA LYS A 106 -7.24 10.78 -17.88
C LYS A 106 -7.28 11.87 -18.95
N PHE A 107 -6.56 12.97 -18.72
CA PHE A 107 -6.45 14.05 -19.69
C PHE A 107 -5.90 13.54 -21.03
N LYS A 108 -4.85 12.70 -21.02
CA LYS A 108 -4.28 12.14 -22.25
C LYS A 108 -5.18 11.12 -22.94
N CYS A 109 -5.96 10.34 -22.19
CA CYS A 109 -6.99 9.47 -22.77
C CYS A 109 -8.04 10.30 -23.53
N TRP A 110 -8.58 11.34 -22.91
CA TRP A 110 -9.50 12.26 -23.58
C TRP A 110 -8.86 12.94 -24.79
N TYR A 111 -7.64 13.46 -24.63
CA TYR A 111 -6.91 14.16 -25.69
C TYR A 111 -6.79 13.31 -26.95
N TYR A 112 -6.38 12.05 -26.80
CA TYR A 112 -6.21 11.17 -27.95
C TYR A 112 -7.52 10.64 -28.49
N GLU A 113 -8.57 10.51 -27.67
CA GLU A 113 -9.91 10.24 -28.17
C GLU A 113 -10.40 11.35 -29.10
N GLN A 114 -10.18 12.63 -28.73
CA GLN A 114 -10.48 13.76 -29.60
C GLN A 114 -9.63 13.77 -30.87
N ALA A 115 -8.32 13.55 -30.75
CA ALA A 115 -7.41 13.54 -31.91
C ALA A 115 -7.73 12.42 -32.90
N ILE A 116 -8.16 11.24 -32.41
CA ILE A 116 -8.62 10.13 -33.25
C ILE A 116 -9.89 10.51 -34.01
N GLN A 117 -10.84 11.17 -33.35
CA GLN A 117 -12.08 11.63 -33.98
C GLN A 117 -11.83 12.68 -35.07
N ASP A 118 -10.88 13.60 -34.83
CA ASP A 118 -10.55 14.69 -35.76
C ASP A 118 -9.52 14.28 -36.84
N GLY A 119 -8.82 13.15 -36.65
CA GLY A 119 -7.74 12.67 -37.51
C GLY A 119 -6.44 13.49 -37.41
N ASN A 120 -6.35 14.44 -36.49
CA ASN A 120 -5.19 15.29 -36.20
C ASN A 120 -5.30 15.89 -34.78
N GLU A 121 -4.34 16.71 -34.37
CA GLU A 121 -4.30 17.30 -33.03
C GLU A 121 -4.68 18.80 -32.98
N ASP A 122 -5.08 19.41 -34.10
CA ASP A 122 -5.18 20.86 -34.24
C ASP A 122 -6.31 21.43 -33.36
N ARG A 123 -7.50 20.80 -33.39
CA ARG A 123 -8.64 21.22 -32.56
C ARG A 123 -8.33 21.05 -31.08
N VAL A 124 -7.84 19.88 -30.67
CA VAL A 124 -7.58 19.60 -29.25
C VAL A 124 -6.48 20.51 -28.69
N LYS A 125 -5.45 20.85 -29.48
CA LYS A 125 -4.43 21.85 -29.10
C LYS A 125 -5.02 23.25 -28.91
N ALA A 126 -5.95 23.65 -29.78
CA ALA A 126 -6.61 24.96 -29.66
C ALA A 126 -7.51 25.07 -28.41
N LEU A 127 -7.92 23.94 -27.82
CA LEU A 127 -8.71 23.94 -26.58
C LEU A 127 -7.86 24.14 -25.31
N ILE A 128 -6.55 23.85 -25.36
CA ILE A 128 -5.68 23.84 -24.18
C ILE A 128 -5.02 25.22 -23.97
N PRO A 129 -4.98 25.75 -22.74
CA PRO A 129 -5.65 25.26 -21.53
C PRO A 129 -7.07 25.84 -21.34
N ASP A 130 -7.41 26.92 -22.05
CA ASP A 130 -8.49 27.83 -21.65
C ASP A 130 -9.91 27.35 -22.01
N ASN A 131 -10.05 26.50 -23.03
CA ASN A 131 -11.33 26.08 -23.60
C ASN A 131 -11.58 24.57 -23.45
N LEU A 132 -10.95 23.94 -22.45
CA LEU A 132 -11.22 22.55 -22.11
C LEU A 132 -12.65 22.39 -21.57
N PRO A 133 -13.32 21.25 -21.85
CA PRO A 133 -14.55 20.89 -21.14
C PRO A 133 -14.32 20.92 -19.62
N GLU A 134 -15.34 21.33 -18.86
CA GLU A 134 -15.24 21.54 -17.41
C GLU A 134 -14.67 20.32 -16.68
N GLU A 135 -15.16 19.11 -17.00
CA GLU A 135 -14.68 17.85 -16.41
C GLU A 135 -13.20 17.55 -16.72
N ILE A 136 -12.69 18.02 -17.86
CA ILE A 136 -11.30 17.81 -18.28
C ILE A 136 -10.38 18.88 -17.72
N LYS A 137 -10.90 20.09 -17.55
CA LYS A 137 -10.15 21.22 -17.00
C LYS A 137 -9.60 20.91 -15.62
N ASP A 138 -10.42 20.36 -14.72
CA ASP A 138 -9.97 19.97 -13.38
C ASP A 138 -8.83 18.94 -13.43
N THR A 139 -8.95 17.93 -14.30
CA THR A 139 -7.87 16.92 -14.46
C THR A 139 -6.59 17.53 -15.03
N TYR A 140 -6.71 18.46 -15.97
CA TYR A 140 -5.57 19.17 -16.53
C TYR A 140 -4.89 20.04 -15.47
N ASP A 141 -5.65 20.85 -14.75
CA ASP A 141 -5.12 21.78 -13.73
C ASP A 141 -4.44 21.00 -12.58
N ASN A 142 -5.09 19.94 -12.07
CA ASN A 142 -4.51 19.08 -11.04
C ASN A 142 -3.19 18.46 -11.50
N ALA A 143 -3.15 17.94 -12.74
CA ALA A 143 -1.98 17.30 -13.32
C ALA A 143 -0.78 18.24 -13.51
N HIS A 144 -1.02 19.54 -13.65
CA HIS A 144 0.02 20.57 -13.88
C HIS A 144 0.35 21.39 -12.63
N THR A 145 -0.28 21.11 -11.49
CA THR A 145 0.04 21.75 -10.20
C THR A 145 1.28 21.08 -9.57
N GLN A 146 2.25 21.88 -9.08
CA GLN A 146 3.46 21.39 -8.39
C GLN A 146 3.12 20.62 -7.11
#